data_AF-A0A932ZSU4-F1
#
_entry.id   AF-A0A932ZSU4-F1
#
_cell.length_a   1.000
_cell.length_b   1.000
_cell.length_c   1.000
_cell.angle_alpha   90.00
_cell.angle_beta   90.00
_cell.angle_gamma   90.00
#
_symmetry.space_group_name_H-M   'P 1'
#
loop_
_entity.id
_entity.type
_entity.pdbx_description
1 polymer ?
#
loop_
_entity_poly.entity_id
_entity_poly.type
_entity_poly.pdbx_seq_one_letter_code
_entity_poly.pdbx_strand_id
1 'polypeptide(L)'
;MQCPQCRTENPAGAKFCGACGARLEAKCPACGHSNLPGSRFCNECGEALGSRAPSGPAPKFASPQAYTPKYLAERILTSKAALEGERKQVTVLFADLKGSMELLADRDPEEARKLLDAVLERMM
;
A
#
# COMPACT_ATOMS: atom_id res chain seq x y z
N MET A 1 11.29 25.45 25.62
CA MET A 1 9.92 24.93 25.77
C MET A 1 9.45 25.10 27.21
N GLN A 2 8.19 25.46 27.46
CA GLN A 2 7.68 25.64 28.82
C GLN A 2 7.18 24.33 29.42
N CYS A 3 7.55 24.05 30.67
CA CYS A 3 7.04 22.91 31.42
C CYS A 3 5.54 23.09 31.72
N PRO A 4 4.67 22.12 31.42
CA PRO A 4 3.23 22.24 31.70
C PRO A 4 2.88 22.21 33.20
N GLN A 5 3.79 21.73 34.05
CA GLN A 5 3.59 21.64 35.50
C GLN A 5 4.01 22.92 36.24
N CYS A 6 5.25 23.40 36.01
CA CYS A 6 5.81 24.53 36.75
C CYS A 6 6.08 25.77 35.91
N ARG A 7 5.78 25.75 34.60
CA ARG A 7 6.00 26.83 33.62
C ARG A 7 7.45 27.28 33.42
N THR A 8 8.43 26.59 34.00
CA THR A 8 9.86 26.85 33.77
C THR A 8 10.22 26.59 32.30
N GLU A 9 11.06 27.45 31.73
CA GLU A 9 11.61 27.27 30.39
C GLU A 9 12.75 26.24 30.40
N ASN A 10 12.66 25.25 29.51
CA ASN A 10 13.64 24.18 29.36
C ASN A 10 14.22 24.18 27.93
N PRO A 11 15.49 23.77 27.74
CA PRO A 11 16.11 23.69 26.42
C PRO A 11 15.38 22.71 25.50
N ALA A 12 15.48 22.94 24.19
CA ALA A 12 14.91 22.05 23.18
C ALA A 12 15.54 20.64 23.31
N GLY A 13 14.71 19.61 23.46
CA GLY A 13 15.16 18.23 23.65
C GLY A 13 15.31 17.77 25.12
N ALA A 14 15.04 18.62 26.11
CA ALA A 14 15.04 18.21 27.51
C ALA A 14 13.97 17.15 27.79
N LYS A 15 14.36 15.96 28.28
CA LYS A 15 13.41 14.86 28.60
C LYS A 15 12.63 15.09 29.90
N PHE A 16 13.22 15.84 30.82
CA PHE A 16 12.68 16.19 32.13
C PHE A 16 12.84 17.69 32.37
N CYS A 17 11.98 18.25 33.20
CA CYS A 17 12.10 19.65 33.62
C CYS A 17 13.24 19.80 34.64
N GLY A 18 14.15 20.74 34.37
CA GLY A 18 15.28 21.02 35.27
C GLY A 18 14.91 21.65 36.62
N ALA A 19 13.67 22.14 36.79
CA ALA A 19 13.20 22.75 38.03
C ALA A 19 12.32 21.82 38.88
N CYS A 20 11.34 21.14 38.27
CA CYS A 20 10.38 20.30 39.01
C CYS A 20 10.51 18.79 38.74
N GLY A 21 11.40 18.37 37.84
CA GLY A 21 11.60 16.95 37.51
C GLY A 21 10.50 16.29 36.65
N ALA A 22 9.45 17.02 36.27
CA ALA A 22 8.37 16.48 35.43
C ALA A 22 8.89 16.01 34.07
N ARG A 23 8.40 14.86 33.58
CA ARG A 23 8.67 14.38 32.22
C ARG A 23 8.08 15.32 31.18
N LEU A 24 8.87 15.65 30.16
CA LEU A 24 8.49 16.50 29.04
C LEU A 24 8.25 15.69 27.74
N GLU A 25 8.69 14.43 27.70
CA GLU A 25 8.44 13.50 26.58
C GLU A 25 6.94 13.18 26.47
N ALA A 26 6.43 13.14 25.23
CA ALA A 26 5.03 12.80 24.94
C ALA A 26 4.92 11.33 24.53
N LYS A 27 3.97 10.59 25.11
CA LYS A 27 3.65 9.23 24.67
C LYS A 27 2.72 9.27 23.45
N CYS A 28 3.00 8.43 22.47
CA CYS A 28 2.12 8.25 21.33
C CYS A 28 0.80 7.61 21.77
N PRO A 29 -0.36 8.19 21.43
CA PRO A 29 -1.65 7.61 21.79
C PRO A 29 -1.97 6.32 21.00
N ALA A 30 -1.35 6.11 19.84
CA ALA A 30 -1.58 4.94 19.00
C ALA A 30 -0.69 3.74 19.40
N CYS A 31 0.62 3.95 19.60
CA CYS A 31 1.56 2.85 19.86
C CYS A 31 2.26 2.90 21.24
N GLY A 32 2.08 3.97 22.03
CA GLY A 32 2.71 4.11 23.34
C GLY A 32 4.18 4.59 23.33
N HIS A 33 4.81 4.73 22.16
CA HIS A 33 6.21 5.18 22.04
C HIS A 33 6.45 6.55 22.70
N SER A 34 7.60 6.70 23.37
CA SER A 34 8.00 7.98 23.98
C SER A 34 8.72 8.85 22.95
N ASN A 35 8.13 10.00 22.62
CA ASN A 35 8.66 10.91 21.63
C ASN A 35 9.26 12.15 22.29
N LEU A 36 10.26 12.72 21.63
CA LEU A 36 10.91 13.94 22.10
C LEU A 36 9.88 15.07 22.21
N PRO A 37 10.04 15.95 23.20
CA PRO A 37 9.16 17.11 23.31
C PRO A 37 9.17 17.97 22.04
N GLY A 38 7.98 18.34 21.56
CA GLY A 38 7.83 19.10 20.31
C GLY A 38 7.73 18.26 19.04
N SER A 39 7.84 16.92 19.13
CA SER A 39 7.60 16.03 17.99
C SER A 39 6.16 16.17 17.49
N ARG A 40 5.98 16.44 16.18
CA ARG A 40 4.65 16.54 15.56
C ARG A 40 4.06 15.15 15.23
N PHE A 41 4.92 14.18 14.95
CA PHE A 41 4.58 12.81 14.59
C PHE A 41 5.37 11.82 15.44
N CYS A 42 4.85 10.60 15.57
CA CYS A 42 5.51 9.50 16.25
C CYS A 42 6.67 8.95 15.42
N ASN A 43 7.85 8.85 16.02
CA ASN A 43 9.05 8.33 15.35
C ASN A 43 9.01 6.80 15.13
N GLU A 44 8.04 6.10 15.70
CA GLU A 44 7.88 4.64 15.54
C GLU A 44 6.74 4.28 14.60
N CYS A 45 5.54 4.86 14.77
CA CYS A 45 4.37 4.50 13.96
C CYS A 45 3.86 5.61 13.01
N GLY A 46 4.41 6.83 13.08
CA GLY A 46 4.00 7.96 12.24
C GLY A 46 2.75 8.73 12.69
N GLU A 47 2.05 8.30 13.74
CA GLU A 47 0.83 8.97 14.23
C GLU A 47 1.09 10.41 14.71
N ALA A 48 0.17 11.34 14.48
CA ALA A 48 0.29 12.72 14.95
C ALA A 48 0.15 12.84 16.48
N LEU A 49 1.06 13.57 17.14
CA LEU A 49 1.16 13.65 18.61
C LEU A 49 0.53 14.91 19.22
N GLY A 50 0.09 15.85 18.37
CA GLY A 50 -0.50 17.13 18.78
C GLY A 50 -2.03 17.13 18.76
N SER A 51 -2.63 18.06 19.52
CA SER A 51 -4.07 18.28 19.57
C SER A 51 -4.68 18.29 18.17
N ARG A 52 -5.65 17.40 17.97
CA ARG A 52 -6.53 17.22 16.82
C ARG A 52 -6.78 18.53 16.06
N ALA A 53 -5.85 18.91 15.18
CA ALA A 53 -6.17 19.79 14.07
C ALA A 53 -7.17 19.01 13.20
N PRO A 54 -8.16 19.67 12.61
CA PRO A 54 -9.15 18.99 11.79
C PRO A 54 -8.40 18.13 10.77
N SER A 55 -8.84 16.89 10.70
CA SER A 55 -8.40 15.83 9.80
C SER A 55 -8.05 16.37 8.41
N GLY A 56 -6.76 16.69 8.19
CA GLY A 56 -6.23 17.15 6.91
C GLY A 56 -6.96 18.36 6.31
N PRO A 57 -6.56 18.83 5.11
CA PRO A 57 -7.54 19.49 4.27
C PRO A 57 -8.71 18.52 4.10
N ALA A 58 -9.95 18.99 4.30
CA ALA A 58 -11.11 18.32 3.73
C ALA A 58 -10.73 17.90 2.30
N PRO A 59 -11.03 16.65 1.89
CA PRO A 59 -10.53 16.14 0.63
C PRO A 59 -10.90 17.17 -0.45
N LYS A 60 -9.87 17.80 -1.05
CA LYS A 60 -10.05 18.88 -2.04
C LYS A 60 -10.84 18.40 -3.25
N PHE A 61 -10.90 17.09 -3.40
CA PHE A 61 -11.83 16.38 -4.23
C PHE A 61 -12.95 15.88 -3.33
N ALA A 62 -14.16 16.41 -3.50
CA ALA A 62 -15.35 15.70 -3.04
C ALA A 62 -15.18 14.25 -3.51
N SER A 63 -15.29 13.30 -2.58
CA SER A 63 -15.18 11.88 -2.91
C SER A 63 -16.00 11.59 -4.17
N PRO A 64 -15.53 10.80 -5.16
CA PRO A 64 -16.19 10.63 -6.47
C PRO A 64 -17.70 10.34 -6.37
N GLN A 65 -18.14 9.75 -5.26
CA GLN A 65 -19.54 9.59 -4.89
C GLN A 65 -20.42 10.85 -5.05
N ALA A 66 -19.88 12.06 -4.91
CA ALA A 66 -20.64 13.31 -4.94
C ALA A 66 -21.03 13.77 -6.36
N TYR A 67 -20.37 13.28 -7.41
CA TYR A 67 -20.64 13.68 -8.80
C TYR A 67 -20.79 12.50 -9.75
N THR A 68 -20.55 11.26 -9.33
CA THR A 68 -20.65 10.11 -10.23
C THR A 68 -22.10 9.91 -10.66
N PRO A 69 -22.46 10.19 -11.93
CA PRO A 69 -23.80 9.92 -12.43
C PRO A 69 -24.08 8.41 -12.33
N LYS A 70 -25.34 8.03 -12.08
CA LYS A 70 -25.72 6.63 -11.84
C LYS A 70 -25.17 5.66 -12.90
N TYR A 71 -25.18 6.06 -14.17
CA TYR A 71 -24.67 5.24 -15.27
C TYR A 71 -23.15 4.95 -15.18
N LEU A 72 -22.33 5.86 -14.64
CA LEU A 72 -20.90 5.63 -14.45
C LEU A 72 -20.63 4.76 -13.23
N ALA A 73 -21.38 4.95 -12.14
CA ALA A 73 -21.28 4.11 -10.95
C ALA A 73 -21.62 2.65 -11.27
N GLU A 74 -22.71 2.42 -12.03
CA GLU A 74 -23.12 1.10 -12.49
C GLU A 74 -22.05 0.43 -13.36
N ARG A 75 -21.46 1.17 -14.32
CA ARG A 75 -20.37 0.67 -15.16
C ARG A 75 -19.13 0.29 -14.37
N ILE A 76 -18.74 1.11 -13.39
CA ILE A 76 -17.58 0.83 -12.53
C ILE A 76 -17.84 -0.43 -11.71
N LEU A 77 -19.02 -0.56 -11.09
CA LEU A 77 -19.40 -1.73 -10.30
C LEU A 77 -19.49 -3.01 -11.13
N THR A 78 -20.02 -2.95 -12.35
CA THR A 78 -20.04 -4.11 -13.27
C THR A 78 -18.64 -4.49 -13.76
N SER A 79 -17.76 -3.51 -13.98
CA SER A 79 -16.37 -3.77 -14.38
C SER A 79 -15.45 -4.19 -13.22
N LYS A 80 -15.85 -3.99 -11.96
CA LYS A 80 -15.04 -4.32 -10.78
C LYS A 80 -14.70 -5.81 -10.72
N ALA A 81 -15.64 -6.68 -11.07
CA ALA A 81 -15.42 -8.12 -11.14
C ALA A 81 -14.39 -8.53 -12.22
N ALA A 82 -14.16 -7.70 -13.23
CA ALA A 82 -13.14 -7.93 -14.26
C ALA A 82 -11.75 -7.39 -13.86
N LEU A 83 -11.67 -6.47 -12.89
CA LEU A 83 -10.43 -5.83 -12.42
C LEU A 83 -9.84 -6.52 -11.18
N GLU A 84 -10.67 -7.14 -10.34
CA GLU A 84 -10.23 -7.97 -9.22
C GLU A 84 -9.88 -9.36 -9.75
N GLY A 85 -8.67 -9.50 -10.29
CA GLY A 85 -8.16 -10.78 -10.79
C GLY A 85 -8.44 -11.94 -9.82
N GLU A 86 -8.72 -13.11 -10.38
CA GLU A 86 -9.22 -14.26 -9.63
C GLU A 86 -8.09 -15.01 -8.89
N ARG A 87 -8.32 -15.36 -7.61
CA ARG A 87 -7.43 -16.27 -6.86
C ARG A 87 -8.01 -17.69 -6.90
N LYS A 88 -7.38 -18.59 -7.66
CA LYS A 88 -7.74 -20.02 -7.75
C LYS A 88 -6.51 -20.90 -7.53
N GLN A 89 -6.69 -22.02 -6.85
CA GLN A 89 -5.69 -23.07 -6.81
C GLN A 89 -5.78 -23.88 -8.10
N VAL A 90 -4.70 -23.89 -8.87
CA VAL A 90 -4.61 -24.58 -10.16
C VAL A 90 -3.38 -25.47 -10.19
N THR A 91 -3.47 -26.57 -10.91
CA THR A 91 -2.32 -27.41 -11.24
C THR A 91 -1.78 -26.96 -12.59
N VAL A 92 -0.52 -26.53 -12.64
CA VAL A 92 0.16 -26.12 -13.87
C VAL A 92 1.15 -27.20 -14.28
N LEU A 93 1.03 -27.69 -15.51
CA LEU A 93 2.02 -28.55 -16.14
C LEU A 93 2.92 -27.68 -17.03
N PHE A 94 4.22 -27.64 -16.72
CA PHE A 94 5.24 -27.11 -17.62
C PHE A 94 5.83 -28.27 -18.41
N ALA A 95 5.65 -28.25 -19.73
CA ALA A 95 6.21 -29.23 -20.64
C ALA A 95 7.04 -28.49 -21.70
N ASP A 96 8.36 -28.62 -21.58
CA ASP A 96 9.29 -28.06 -22.55
C ASP A 96 9.40 -28.98 -23.77
N LEU A 97 9.24 -28.40 -24.95
CA LEU A 97 9.54 -29.07 -26.21
C LEU A 97 11.03 -28.88 -26.51
N LYS A 98 11.86 -29.74 -25.93
CA LYS A 98 13.32 -29.71 -26.08
C LYS A 98 13.70 -29.67 -27.58
N GLY A 99 14.51 -28.69 -27.97
CA GLY A 99 15.00 -28.54 -29.35
C GLY A 99 13.96 -28.01 -30.36
N SER A 100 12.76 -27.61 -29.90
CA SER A 100 11.72 -27.05 -30.78
C SER A 100 12.14 -25.77 -31.48
N MET A 101 12.93 -24.92 -30.82
CA MET A 101 13.39 -23.66 -31.42
C MET A 101 14.28 -23.91 -32.64
N GLU A 102 15.16 -24.90 -32.60
CA GLU A 102 15.99 -25.30 -33.75
C GLU A 102 15.15 -25.97 -34.83
N LEU A 103 14.19 -26.81 -34.44
CA LEU A 103 13.30 -27.53 -35.35
C LEU A 103 12.37 -26.60 -36.17
N LEU A 104 12.06 -25.43 -35.63
CA LEU A 104 11.15 -24.45 -36.21
C LEU A 104 11.87 -23.28 -36.91
N ALA A 105 13.18 -23.11 -36.71
CA ALA A 105 13.95 -21.95 -37.16
C ALA A 105 13.86 -21.71 -38.67
N ASP A 106 13.89 -22.78 -39.46
CA ASP A 106 13.92 -22.72 -40.94
C ASP A 106 12.60 -23.18 -41.59
N ARG A 107 11.50 -23.23 -40.83
CA ARG A 107 10.19 -23.72 -41.33
C ARG A 107 9.22 -22.58 -41.57
N ASP A 108 8.36 -22.79 -42.56
CA ASP A 108 7.18 -21.95 -42.75
C ASP A 108 6.24 -22.06 -41.52
N PRO A 109 5.61 -20.96 -41.06
CA PRO A 109 4.70 -20.97 -39.92
C PRO A 109 3.53 -21.96 -40.02
N GLU A 110 2.99 -22.23 -41.21
CA GLU A 110 1.90 -23.20 -41.40
C GLU A 110 2.39 -24.64 -41.25
N GLU A 111 3.61 -24.93 -41.70
CA GLU A 111 4.23 -26.25 -41.55
C GLU A 111 4.66 -26.53 -40.11
N ALA A 112 5.25 -25.51 -39.46
CA ALA A 112 5.55 -25.50 -38.04
C ALA A 112 4.31 -25.83 -37.19
N ARG A 113 3.18 -25.20 -37.51
CA ARG A 113 1.91 -25.38 -36.81
C ARG A 113 1.38 -26.80 -36.93
N LYS A 114 1.36 -27.38 -38.14
CA LYS A 114 0.93 -28.78 -38.35
C LYS A 114 1.72 -29.77 -37.49
N LEU A 115 3.02 -29.52 -37.31
CA LEU A 115 3.89 -30.36 -36.47
C LEU A 115 3.57 -30.20 -34.98
N LEU A 116 3.40 -28.97 -34.51
CA LEU A 116 3.11 -28.67 -33.11
C LEU A 116 1.70 -29.11 -32.70
N ASP A 117 0.71 -28.96 -33.57
CA ASP A 117 -0.69 -29.29 -33.30
C ASP A 117 -0.84 -30.78 -32.92
N ALA A 118 -0.17 -31.68 -33.66
CA ALA A 118 -0.19 -33.12 -33.35
C ALA A 118 0.44 -33.48 -31.99
N VAL A 119 1.38 -32.67 -31.50
CA VAL A 119 1.99 -32.84 -30.17
C VAL A 119 1.05 -32.30 -29.09
N LEU A 120 0.50 -31.11 -29.31
CA LEU A 120 -0.44 -30.47 -28.38
C LEU A 120 -1.71 -31.30 -28.18
N GLU A 121 -2.25 -31.90 -29.24
CA GLU A 121 -3.41 -32.81 -29.18
C GLU A 121 -3.16 -34.04 -28.30
N ARG A 122 -1.92 -34.50 -28.18
CA ARG A 122 -1.56 -35.65 -27.33
C ARG A 122 -1.26 -35.24 -25.88
N MET A 123 -1.06 -33.96 -25.63
CA MET A 123 -0.79 -33.40 -24.30
C MET A 123 -2.06 -32.96 -23.57
N MET A 124 -3.16 -32.75 -24.30
CA MET A 124 -4.50 -32.49 -23.77
C MET A 124 -5.29 -33.79 -23.59
#